data_AF-A0A165ZY25-F1
#
_entry.id   AF-A0A165ZY25-F1
#
_cell.length_a   1.000
_cell.length_b   1.000
_cell.length_c   1.000
_cell.angle_alpha   90.00
_cell.angle_beta   90.00
_cell.angle_gamma   90.00
#
_symmetry.space_group_name_H-M   'P 1'
#
loop_
_entity.id
_entity.type
_entity.pdbx_description
1 polymer ?
#
loop_
_entity_poly.entity_id
_entity_poly.type
_entity_poly.pdbx_seq_one_letter_code
_entity_poly.pdbx_strand_id
1 'polypeptide(L)'
;MLEIKGTVYDAYMPALMLAQIELIGPLGLPSIIPRLFNVFNEIGTSESDDSTLSTLIHALQARDWAFEADVLEHALLMRQLGAKKRAGRDPGAIYKLYTRSRALAHRGLRRWPNNCYFYYAMMRGQSGNFCSDLLIVGLQRSDCSPHLAMRILLGRLTQFSESVTILSFEDSDGMGWNVGLESLQSGERGVVKDFEEWDLGPEERRIMTLLRFMLEQLSGSKRGDPDKRKLWLDEAQEALTALQKSKSTSCLEMRAAMSDFFTQQQKARKRWGPFLEALEQYKEVISETRRSTKFKIPSTETLERYEKEMANEKKQKRMAKPKPEPIPKADWAKLRFDRADTGNKAFATIPRCSFCGKTSMGLRKCANCGQARYCNKEWCVILLRE
;
A
#
# COMPACT_ATOMS: atom_id res chain seq x y z
N MET A 1 17.67 -19.54 25.10
CA MET A 1 16.43 -19.89 25.81
C MET A 1 15.58 -18.64 25.94
N LEU A 2 14.28 -18.74 25.71
CA LEU A 2 13.31 -17.63 25.83
C LEU A 2 12.36 -17.93 26.97
N GLU A 3 12.14 -16.96 27.86
CA GLU A 3 11.11 -17.07 28.89
C GLU A 3 9.85 -16.31 28.46
N ILE A 4 8.72 -17.01 28.35
CA ILE A 4 7.43 -16.42 28.00
C ILE A 4 6.43 -16.87 29.06
N LYS A 5 5.86 -15.92 29.81
CA LYS A 5 4.87 -16.19 30.87
C LYS A 5 5.34 -17.28 31.87
N GLY A 6 6.62 -17.25 32.26
CA GLY A 6 7.22 -18.19 33.21
C GLY A 6 7.58 -19.57 32.63
N THR A 7 7.42 -19.80 31.32
CA THR A 7 7.82 -21.04 30.65
C THR A 7 9.04 -20.79 29.76
N VAL A 8 10.04 -21.66 29.86
CA VAL A 8 11.29 -21.54 29.10
C VAL A 8 11.22 -22.39 27.83
N TYR A 9 11.42 -21.76 26.68
CA TYR A 9 11.43 -22.38 25.36
C TYR A 9 12.81 -22.31 24.71
N ASP A 10 13.15 -23.29 23.88
CA ASP A 10 14.20 -23.11 22.88
C ASP A 10 13.76 -21.98 21.93
N ALA A 11 14.64 -21.01 21.70
CA ALA A 11 14.35 -19.84 20.89
C ALA A 11 14.18 -20.16 19.40
N TYR A 12 14.74 -21.28 18.94
CA TYR A 12 14.75 -21.66 17.54
C TYR A 12 13.34 -21.93 16.99
N MET A 13 12.55 -22.77 17.66
CA MET A 13 11.22 -23.15 17.17
C MET A 13 10.26 -21.95 17.08
N PRO A 14 10.12 -21.09 18.11
CA PRO A 14 9.34 -19.86 18.02
C PRO A 14 9.81 -18.94 16.89
N ALA A 15 11.13 -18.77 16.72
CA ALA A 15 11.68 -17.93 15.68
C ALA A 15 11.33 -18.44 14.27
N LEU A 16 11.50 -19.74 14.03
CA LEU A 16 11.17 -20.36 12.76
C LEU A 16 9.67 -20.26 12.48
N MET A 17 8.84 -20.51 13.49
CA MET A 17 7.39 -20.40 13.35
C MET A 17 6.94 -18.99 12.98
N LEU A 18 7.49 -17.96 13.63
CA LEU A 18 7.19 -16.57 13.31
C LEU A 18 7.61 -16.21 11.88
N ALA A 19 8.78 -16.66 11.42
CA ALA A 19 9.22 -16.47 10.04
C ALA A 19 8.29 -17.18 9.04
N GLN A 20 7.90 -18.42 9.32
CA GLN A 20 7.01 -19.20 8.45
C GLN A 20 5.60 -18.62 8.38
N ILE A 21 5.05 -18.08 9.48
CA ILE A 21 3.76 -17.37 9.46
C ILE A 21 3.81 -16.21 8.45
N GLU A 22 4.92 -15.47 8.40
CA GLU A 22 5.07 -14.36 7.46
C GLU A 22 5.26 -14.84 6.01
N LEU A 23 5.83 -16.03 5.80
CA LEU A 23 6.10 -16.57 4.47
C LEU A 23 4.93 -17.33 3.85
N ILE A 24 4.20 -18.12 4.62
CA ILE A 24 3.15 -19.03 4.12
C ILE A 24 1.78 -18.80 4.78
N GLY A 25 1.72 -17.93 5.79
CA GLY A 25 0.48 -17.62 6.51
C GLY A 25 0.16 -18.61 7.63
N PRO A 26 -0.76 -18.26 8.55
CA PRO A 26 -1.09 -19.07 9.71
C PRO A 26 -1.84 -20.36 9.37
N LEU A 27 -2.59 -20.39 8.26
CA LEU A 27 -3.38 -21.54 7.82
C LEU A 27 -2.55 -22.59 7.04
N GLY A 28 -1.34 -22.23 6.61
CA GLY A 28 -0.42 -23.14 5.92
C GLY A 28 0.39 -24.04 6.87
N LEU A 29 0.21 -23.91 8.19
CA LEU A 29 1.04 -24.57 9.19
C LEU A 29 0.37 -25.84 9.76
N PRO A 30 1.14 -26.91 10.04
CA PRO A 30 0.64 -28.12 10.72
C PRO A 30 -0.19 -27.85 11.99
N SER A 31 -1.21 -28.66 12.25
CA SER A 31 -2.25 -28.47 13.29
C SER A 31 -1.78 -28.29 14.75
N ILE A 32 -0.52 -28.61 15.06
CA ILE A 32 0.11 -28.40 16.39
C ILE A 32 0.52 -26.93 16.59
N ILE A 33 0.73 -26.19 15.51
CA ILE A 33 1.31 -24.84 15.49
C ILE A 33 0.32 -23.71 15.86
N PRO A 34 -0.98 -23.76 15.49
CA PRO A 34 -1.96 -22.73 15.88
C PRO A 34 -2.12 -22.55 17.40
N ARG A 35 -1.84 -23.57 18.22
CA ARG A 35 -1.89 -23.45 19.69
C ARG A 35 -0.79 -22.55 20.25
N LEU A 36 0.39 -22.60 19.63
CA LEU A 36 1.53 -21.74 19.97
C LEU A 36 1.45 -20.37 19.30
N PHE A 37 0.62 -20.22 18.25
CA PHE A 37 0.38 -18.94 17.59
C PHE A 37 -0.05 -17.86 18.58
N ASN A 38 -1.01 -18.14 19.47
CA ASN A 38 -1.44 -17.16 20.48
C ASN A 38 -0.34 -16.78 21.47
N VAL A 39 0.55 -17.73 21.81
CA VAL A 39 1.70 -17.50 22.70
C VAL A 39 2.74 -16.60 22.02
N PHE A 40 2.97 -16.78 20.72
CA PHE A 40 3.99 -16.04 19.97
C PHE A 40 3.46 -14.78 19.28
N ASN A 41 2.14 -14.58 19.20
CA ASN A 41 1.55 -13.38 18.63
C ASN A 41 1.76 -12.13 19.52
N GLU A 42 2.03 -12.34 20.82
CA GLU A 42 2.41 -11.28 21.76
C GLU A 42 3.88 -10.84 21.58
N ILE A 43 4.72 -11.66 20.94
CA ILE A 43 6.13 -11.35 20.69
C ILE A 43 6.25 -10.23 19.64
N GLY A 44 7.06 -9.21 19.96
CA GLY A 44 7.26 -8.03 19.14
C GLY A 44 6.21 -6.95 19.35
N THR A 45 5.40 -7.06 20.41
CA THR A 45 4.52 -5.98 20.88
C THR A 45 5.24 -5.10 21.91
N SER A 46 4.59 -4.06 22.43
CA SER A 46 5.21 -3.02 23.28
C SER A 46 5.85 -3.54 24.59
N GLU A 47 5.64 -4.80 24.95
CA GLU A 47 6.18 -5.46 26.15
C GLU A 47 7.43 -6.31 25.88
N SER A 48 7.81 -6.55 24.62
CA SER A 48 9.00 -7.34 24.29
C SER A 48 10.26 -6.47 24.34
N ASP A 49 11.28 -6.90 25.10
CA ASP A 49 12.59 -6.27 25.13
C ASP A 49 13.42 -6.59 23.87
N ASP A 50 14.37 -5.71 23.53
CA ASP A 50 15.22 -5.89 22.33
C ASP A 50 16.09 -7.16 22.42
N SER A 51 16.42 -7.61 23.64
CA SER A 51 17.16 -8.86 23.92
C SER A 51 16.39 -10.11 23.48
N THR A 52 15.08 -10.19 23.75
CA THR A 52 14.22 -11.29 23.31
C THR A 52 14.20 -11.37 21.79
N LEU A 53 14.05 -10.23 21.12
CA LEU A 53 14.02 -10.17 19.66
C LEU A 53 15.35 -10.59 19.04
N SER A 54 16.48 -10.12 19.59
CA SER A 54 17.81 -10.52 19.14
C SER A 54 18.06 -12.01 19.35
N THR A 55 17.57 -12.58 20.45
CA THR A 55 17.71 -14.02 20.77
C THR A 55 17.00 -14.89 19.73
N LEU A 56 15.80 -14.49 19.29
CA LEU A 56 15.05 -15.17 18.23
C LEU A 56 15.81 -15.15 16.89
N ILE A 57 16.33 -13.99 16.50
CA ILE A 57 17.07 -13.83 15.24
C ILE A 57 18.36 -14.65 15.26
N HIS A 58 19.14 -14.58 16.35
CA HIS A 58 20.38 -15.35 16.50
C HIS A 58 20.13 -16.86 16.51
N ALA A 59 19.00 -17.32 17.06
CA ALA A 59 18.65 -18.74 17.06
C ALA A 59 18.46 -19.31 15.65
N LEU A 60 17.94 -18.52 14.71
CA LEU A 60 17.84 -18.91 13.30
C LEU A 60 19.20 -18.86 12.62
N GLN A 61 19.98 -17.81 12.85
CA GLN A 61 21.31 -17.65 12.27
C GLN A 61 22.27 -18.77 12.70
N ALA A 62 22.19 -19.20 13.96
CA ALA A 62 23.02 -20.28 14.50
C ALA A 62 22.72 -21.67 13.89
N ARG A 63 21.61 -21.80 13.14
CA ARG A 63 21.22 -23.05 12.46
C ARG A 63 21.13 -22.88 10.94
N ASP A 64 21.84 -21.91 10.38
CA ASP A 64 21.93 -21.63 8.94
C ASP A 64 20.62 -21.19 8.25
N TRP A 65 19.60 -20.77 9.02
CA TRP A 65 18.34 -20.22 8.49
C TRP A 65 18.45 -18.70 8.27
N ALA A 66 19.43 -18.29 7.45
CA ALA A 66 19.76 -16.88 7.27
C ALA A 66 18.66 -16.06 6.57
N PHE A 67 17.90 -16.67 5.66
CA PHE A 67 16.79 -16.01 4.98
C PHE A 67 15.63 -15.74 5.94
N GLU A 68 15.21 -16.75 6.70
CA GLU A 68 14.15 -16.69 7.70
C GLU A 68 14.53 -15.73 8.83
N ALA A 69 15.82 -15.65 9.19
CA ALA A 69 16.30 -14.67 10.15
C ALA A 69 16.09 -13.23 9.66
N ASP A 70 16.40 -12.93 8.40
CA ASP A 70 16.21 -11.59 7.81
C ASP A 70 14.70 -11.27 7.66
N VAL A 71 13.87 -12.26 7.31
CA VAL A 71 12.40 -12.15 7.27
C VAL A 71 11.85 -11.84 8.66
N LEU A 72 12.32 -12.58 9.67
CA LEU A 72 11.89 -12.43 11.06
C LEU A 72 12.29 -11.07 11.62
N GLU A 73 13.52 -10.60 11.37
CA GLU A 73 13.95 -9.27 11.82
C GLU A 73 13.03 -8.18 11.28
N HIS A 74 12.72 -8.24 9.98
CA HIS A 74 11.80 -7.29 9.36
C HIS A 74 10.38 -7.40 9.93
N ALA A 75 9.86 -8.62 10.12
CA ALA A 75 8.52 -8.85 10.64
C ALA A 75 8.34 -8.34 12.08
N LEU A 76 9.31 -8.63 12.97
CA LEU A 76 9.31 -8.15 14.36
C LEU A 76 9.33 -6.62 14.41
N LEU A 77 10.13 -5.98 13.55
CA LEU A 77 10.15 -4.52 13.44
C LEU A 77 8.79 -3.94 13.02
N MET A 78 8.10 -4.60 12.08
CA MET A 78 6.76 -4.17 11.66
C MET A 78 5.71 -4.35 12.76
N ARG A 79 5.84 -5.38 13.60
CA ARG A 79 4.99 -5.56 14.79
C ARG A 79 5.22 -4.47 15.83
N GLN A 80 6.49 -4.14 16.12
CA GLN A 80 6.84 -3.02 17.01
C GLN A 80 6.27 -1.70 16.48
N LEU A 81 6.39 -1.46 15.17
CA LEU A 81 5.83 -0.28 14.52
C LEU A 81 4.30 -0.23 14.69
N GLY A 82 3.59 -1.34 14.48
CA GLY A 82 2.14 -1.44 14.69
C GLY A 82 1.72 -1.21 16.14
N ALA A 83 2.49 -1.68 17.11
CA ALA A 83 2.25 -1.43 18.54
C ALA A 83 2.47 0.04 18.90
N LYS A 84 3.57 0.66 18.45
CA LYS A 84 3.87 2.08 18.68
C LYS A 84 2.84 3.00 18.02
N LYS A 85 2.37 2.65 16.82
CA LYS A 85 1.26 3.35 16.14
C LYS A 85 -0.01 3.37 17.00
N ARG A 86 -0.42 2.21 17.53
CA ARG A 86 -1.60 2.09 18.40
C ARG A 86 -1.47 2.87 19.72
N ALA A 87 -0.27 2.90 20.29
CA ALA A 87 -0.02 3.64 21.53
C ALA A 87 -0.05 5.16 21.35
N GLY A 88 0.26 5.67 20.14
CA GLY A 88 0.09 7.08 19.77
C GLY A 88 1.07 8.09 20.38
N ARG A 89 2.18 7.65 21.00
CA ARG A 89 2.95 8.50 21.94
C ARG A 89 4.22 9.17 21.43
N ASP A 90 4.81 8.72 20.32
CA ASP A 90 6.12 9.24 19.87
C ASP A 90 6.31 9.16 18.35
N PRO A 91 6.11 10.27 17.61
CA PRO A 91 6.37 10.33 16.17
C PRO A 91 7.83 10.06 15.80
N GLY A 92 8.80 10.46 16.63
CA GLY A 92 10.23 10.26 16.36
C GLY A 92 10.63 8.80 16.43
N ALA A 93 10.15 8.06 17.42
CA ALA A 93 10.34 6.62 17.51
C ALA A 93 9.70 5.87 16.33
N ILE A 94 8.49 6.24 15.93
CA ILE A 94 7.80 5.65 14.77
C ILE A 94 8.64 5.87 13.50
N TYR A 95 9.15 7.09 13.29
CA TYR A 95 10.00 7.40 12.14
C TYR A 95 11.27 6.53 12.09
N LYS A 96 11.96 6.37 13.23
CA LYS A 96 13.16 5.51 13.31
C LYS A 96 12.86 4.07 12.89
N LEU A 97 11.73 3.52 13.33
CA LEU A 97 11.30 2.17 12.96
C LEU A 97 11.01 2.05 11.45
N TYR A 98 10.38 3.07 10.85
CA TYR A 98 10.17 3.13 9.40
C TYR A 98 11.50 3.15 8.63
N THR A 99 12.45 4.00 9.02
CA THR A 99 13.76 4.08 8.37
C THR A 99 14.51 2.75 8.47
N ARG A 100 14.47 2.09 9.63
CA ARG A 100 15.06 0.76 9.82
C ARG A 100 14.37 -0.29 8.94
N SER A 101 13.04 -0.27 8.81
CA SER A 101 12.29 -1.21 7.97
C SER A 101 12.72 -1.07 6.50
N ARG A 102 12.85 0.16 6.00
CA ARG A 102 13.34 0.42 4.65
C ARG A 102 14.75 -0.11 4.43
N ALA A 103 15.66 0.11 5.39
CA ALA A 103 17.03 -0.38 5.29
C ALA A 103 17.08 -1.92 5.25
N LEU A 104 16.29 -2.60 6.10
CA LEU A 104 16.19 -4.06 6.10
C LEU A 104 15.58 -4.60 4.80
N ALA A 105 14.52 -3.96 4.30
CA ALA A 105 13.89 -4.36 3.04
C ALA A 105 14.87 -4.25 1.86
N HIS A 106 15.64 -3.15 1.79
CA HIS A 106 16.70 -2.97 0.79
C HIS A 106 17.79 -4.02 0.90
N ARG A 107 18.30 -4.26 2.11
CA ARG A 107 19.35 -5.27 2.36
C ARG A 107 18.85 -6.66 1.97
N GLY A 108 17.63 -7.01 2.38
CA GLY A 108 17.02 -8.28 2.07
C GLY A 108 16.81 -8.48 0.57
N LEU A 109 16.38 -7.45 -0.17
CA LEU A 109 16.23 -7.54 -1.63
C LEU A 109 17.58 -7.75 -2.34
N ARG A 110 18.65 -7.12 -1.87
CA ARG A 110 20.02 -7.34 -2.42
C ARG A 110 20.53 -8.74 -2.14
N ARG A 111 20.28 -9.27 -0.93
CA ARG A 111 20.77 -10.57 -0.49
C ARG A 111 19.94 -11.73 -1.04
N TRP A 112 18.63 -11.53 -1.17
CA TRP A 112 17.65 -12.55 -1.54
C TRP A 112 16.78 -12.10 -2.73
N PRO A 113 17.39 -11.77 -3.90
CA PRO A 113 16.66 -11.17 -5.03
C PRO A 113 15.65 -12.13 -5.69
N ASN A 114 15.80 -13.44 -5.44
CA ASN A 114 14.90 -14.46 -5.97
C ASN A 114 13.70 -14.74 -5.06
N ASN A 115 13.67 -14.17 -3.87
CA ASN A 115 12.62 -14.41 -2.88
C ASN A 115 11.59 -13.28 -2.86
N CYS A 116 10.31 -13.61 -2.88
CA CYS A 116 9.22 -12.65 -2.98
C CYS A 116 9.04 -11.75 -1.74
N TYR A 117 9.40 -12.24 -0.54
CA TYR A 117 9.14 -11.51 0.72
C TYR A 117 9.70 -10.07 0.71
N PHE A 118 10.92 -9.88 0.21
CA PHE A 118 11.55 -8.55 0.25
C PHE A 118 11.03 -7.58 -0.82
N TYR A 119 10.35 -8.07 -1.87
CA TYR A 119 9.57 -7.21 -2.76
C TYR A 119 8.37 -6.63 -2.02
N TYR A 120 7.65 -7.47 -1.26
CA TYR A 120 6.59 -7.00 -0.37
C TYR A 120 7.12 -6.04 0.71
N ALA A 121 8.22 -6.39 1.40
CA ALA A 121 8.81 -5.55 2.43
C ALA A 121 9.17 -4.14 1.90
N MET A 122 9.71 -4.08 0.68
CA MET A 122 10.03 -2.83 -0.01
C MET A 122 8.78 -1.99 -0.28
N MET A 123 7.72 -2.58 -0.81
CA MET A 123 6.45 -1.87 -1.06
C MET A 123 5.77 -1.42 0.23
N ARG A 124 5.96 -2.16 1.33
CA ARG A 124 5.42 -1.83 2.64
C ARG A 124 6.13 -0.64 3.30
N GLY A 125 7.42 -0.49 3.03
CA GLY A 125 8.27 0.56 3.61
C GLY A 125 8.39 1.82 2.75
N GLN A 126 7.94 1.80 1.48
CA GLN A 126 8.16 2.89 0.53
C GLN A 126 6.90 3.26 -0.24
N SER A 127 6.86 4.47 -0.78
CA SER A 127 5.87 4.93 -1.75
C SER A 127 6.57 5.31 -3.05
N GLY A 128 5.94 5.11 -4.19
CA GLY A 128 6.46 5.54 -5.49
C GLY A 128 6.10 4.58 -6.63
N ASN A 129 6.17 5.07 -7.88
CA ASN A 129 5.68 4.34 -9.05
C ASN A 129 6.47 3.02 -9.28
N PHE A 130 7.68 2.94 -8.73
CA PHE A 130 8.48 1.71 -8.74
C PHE A 130 7.82 0.56 -7.94
N CYS A 131 6.86 0.84 -7.05
CA CYS A 131 6.09 -0.19 -6.35
C CYS A 131 5.28 -1.04 -7.33
N SER A 132 4.79 -0.47 -8.44
CA SER A 132 4.11 -1.26 -9.48
C SER A 132 5.04 -2.26 -10.16
N ASP A 133 6.30 -1.87 -10.42
CA ASP A 133 7.33 -2.79 -10.93
C ASP A 133 7.63 -3.89 -9.90
N LEU A 134 7.77 -3.54 -8.62
CA LEU A 134 8.01 -4.50 -7.54
C LEU A 134 6.85 -5.49 -7.37
N LEU A 135 5.60 -5.04 -7.55
CA LEU A 135 4.42 -5.90 -7.50
C LEU A 135 4.50 -6.98 -8.58
N ILE A 136 4.76 -6.60 -9.83
CA ILE A 136 4.86 -7.53 -10.96
C ILE A 136 6.00 -8.53 -10.72
N VAL A 137 7.18 -8.03 -10.35
CA VAL A 137 8.38 -8.87 -10.17
C VAL A 137 8.20 -9.82 -8.98
N GLY A 138 7.58 -9.34 -7.89
CA GLY A 138 7.32 -10.11 -6.68
C GLY A 138 6.34 -11.27 -6.91
N LEU A 139 5.23 -11.04 -7.61
CA LEU A 139 4.25 -12.09 -7.94
C LEU A 139 4.80 -13.18 -8.88
N GLN A 140 5.82 -12.86 -9.67
CA GLN A 140 6.44 -13.81 -10.60
C GLN A 140 7.52 -14.68 -9.95
N ARG A 141 7.86 -14.46 -8.67
CA ARG A 141 8.86 -15.30 -7.98
C ARG A 141 8.29 -16.68 -7.70
N SER A 142 9.13 -17.71 -7.82
CA SER A 142 8.73 -19.10 -7.61
C SER A 142 8.37 -19.45 -6.17
N ASP A 143 8.84 -18.66 -5.20
CA ASP A 143 8.54 -18.83 -3.77
C ASP A 143 7.32 -18.01 -3.31
N CYS A 144 6.57 -17.40 -4.24
CA CYS A 144 5.39 -16.62 -3.94
C CYS A 144 4.24 -17.52 -3.47
N SER A 145 4.15 -17.71 -2.15
CA SER A 145 3.01 -18.39 -1.54
C SER A 145 1.72 -17.60 -1.78
N PRO A 146 0.53 -18.23 -1.71
CA PRO A 146 -0.74 -17.51 -1.74
C PRO A 146 -0.79 -16.39 -0.68
N HIS A 147 -0.24 -16.63 0.51
CA HIS A 147 -0.15 -15.62 1.55
C HIS A 147 0.66 -14.40 1.12
N LEU A 148 1.85 -14.61 0.55
CA LEU A 148 2.71 -13.51 0.11
C LEU A 148 2.16 -12.82 -1.13
N ALA A 149 1.54 -13.55 -2.05
CA ALA A 149 0.83 -12.94 -3.17
C ALA A 149 -0.21 -11.94 -2.65
N MET A 150 -1.02 -12.32 -1.65
CA MET A 150 -1.98 -11.41 -1.03
C MET A 150 -1.32 -10.17 -0.43
N ARG A 151 -0.19 -10.34 0.28
CA ARG A 151 0.56 -9.21 0.85
C ARG A 151 1.15 -8.29 -0.22
N ILE A 152 1.60 -8.85 -1.34
CA ILE A 152 2.16 -8.14 -2.49
C ILE A 152 1.06 -7.35 -3.21
N LEU A 153 -0.13 -7.95 -3.37
CA LEU A 153 -1.30 -7.30 -3.97
C LEU A 153 -1.77 -6.09 -3.15
N LEU A 154 -1.60 -6.08 -1.83
CA LEU A 154 -1.84 -4.88 -1.02
C LEU A 154 -0.91 -3.70 -1.40
N GLY A 155 0.17 -3.93 -2.15
CA GLY A 155 0.99 -2.88 -2.76
C GLY A 155 0.20 -1.98 -3.73
N ARG A 156 -0.97 -2.41 -4.21
CA ARG A 156 -1.92 -1.55 -4.95
C ARG A 156 -2.36 -0.32 -4.15
N LEU A 157 -2.40 -0.42 -2.81
CA LEU A 157 -2.67 0.73 -1.95
C LEU A 157 -1.58 1.79 -2.06
N THR A 158 -0.33 1.36 -2.15
CA THR A 158 0.80 2.27 -2.32
C THR A 158 0.71 3.01 -3.65
N GLN A 159 0.37 2.31 -4.74
CA GLN A 159 0.13 2.91 -6.06
C GLN A 159 -1.04 3.91 -6.02
N PHE A 160 -2.15 3.56 -5.36
CA PHE A 160 -3.28 4.46 -5.16
C PHE A 160 -2.86 5.73 -4.41
N SER A 161 -2.20 5.59 -3.26
CA SER A 161 -1.78 6.72 -2.42
C SER A 161 -0.85 7.67 -3.16
N GLU A 162 0.07 7.15 -3.97
CA GLU A 162 0.93 7.98 -4.81
C GLU A 162 0.13 8.71 -5.89
N SER A 163 -0.75 8.01 -6.59
CA SER A 163 -1.58 8.60 -7.65
C SER A 163 -2.36 9.80 -7.12
N VAL A 164 -2.99 9.63 -5.95
CA VAL A 164 -3.71 10.71 -5.25
C VAL A 164 -2.76 11.84 -4.85
N THR A 165 -1.54 11.52 -4.41
CA THR A 165 -0.53 12.52 -4.04
C THR A 165 -0.18 13.38 -5.25
N ILE A 166 0.19 12.76 -6.37
CA ILE A 166 0.58 13.46 -7.61
C ILE A 166 -0.57 14.37 -8.07
N LEU A 167 -1.79 13.83 -8.16
CA LEU A 167 -2.99 14.59 -8.56
C LEU A 167 -3.34 15.72 -7.59
N SER A 168 -2.85 15.69 -6.35
CA SER A 168 -3.14 16.77 -5.39
C SER A 168 -2.16 17.94 -5.47
N PHE A 169 -1.01 17.76 -6.12
CA PHE A 169 0.07 18.75 -6.16
C PHE A 169 0.37 19.29 -7.56
N GLU A 170 0.06 18.51 -8.58
CA GLU A 170 0.30 18.89 -9.97
C GLU A 170 -0.90 19.67 -10.50
N ASP A 171 -0.62 20.71 -11.30
CA ASP A 171 -1.67 21.41 -12.04
C ASP A 171 -2.26 20.48 -13.11
N SER A 172 -3.56 20.63 -13.40
CA SER A 172 -4.28 19.75 -14.34
C SER A 172 -3.69 19.71 -15.75
N ASP A 173 -2.94 20.75 -16.12
CA ASP A 173 -2.32 20.90 -17.43
C ASP A 173 -0.86 20.39 -17.45
N GLY A 174 -0.35 19.97 -16.29
CA GLY A 174 1.02 19.50 -16.09
C GLY A 174 1.23 18.05 -16.51
N MET A 175 2.45 17.73 -16.96
CA MET A 175 2.84 16.35 -17.29
C MET A 175 2.70 15.41 -16.09
N GLY A 176 2.93 15.92 -14.86
CA GLY A 176 2.76 15.16 -13.63
C GLY A 176 1.31 14.72 -13.39
N TRP A 177 0.33 15.58 -13.70
CA TRP A 177 -1.09 15.24 -13.57
C TRP A 177 -1.47 14.03 -14.44
N ASN A 178 -1.01 14.00 -15.70
CA ASN A 178 -1.25 12.87 -16.60
C ASN A 178 -0.65 11.56 -16.07
N VAL A 179 0.57 11.61 -15.52
CA VAL A 179 1.21 10.45 -14.89
C VAL A 179 0.40 9.96 -13.68
N GLY A 180 -0.10 10.88 -12.84
CA GLY A 180 -0.97 10.55 -11.72
C GLY A 180 -2.27 9.88 -12.15
N LEU A 181 -2.90 10.39 -13.21
CA LEU A 181 -4.13 9.84 -13.77
C LEU A 181 -3.91 8.45 -14.40
N GLU A 182 -2.85 8.28 -15.19
CA GLU A 182 -2.46 6.99 -15.77
C GLU A 182 -2.19 5.94 -14.69
N SER A 183 -1.47 6.33 -13.62
CA SER A 183 -1.18 5.44 -12.50
C SER A 183 -2.45 5.02 -11.74
N LEU A 184 -3.40 5.94 -11.57
CA LEU A 184 -4.71 5.66 -10.96
C LEU A 184 -5.53 4.67 -11.81
N GLN A 185 -5.62 4.90 -13.12
CA GLN A 185 -6.32 4.02 -14.05
C GLN A 185 -5.65 2.64 -14.18
N SER A 186 -4.32 2.60 -14.15
CA SER A 186 -3.55 1.35 -14.11
C SER A 186 -3.85 0.56 -12.83
N GLY A 187 -3.95 1.24 -11.69
CA GLY A 187 -4.34 0.64 -10.41
C GLY A 187 -5.73 0.01 -10.47
N GLU A 188 -6.70 0.69 -11.06
CA GLU A 188 -8.07 0.18 -11.24
C GLU A 188 -8.09 -1.10 -12.10
N ARG A 189 -7.41 -1.09 -13.26
CA ARG A 189 -7.28 -2.29 -14.11
C ARG A 189 -6.57 -3.42 -13.38
N GLY A 190 -5.53 -3.09 -12.61
CA GLY A 190 -4.80 -4.02 -11.76
C GLY A 190 -5.70 -4.72 -10.77
N VAL A 191 -6.51 -3.97 -10.00
CA VAL A 191 -7.42 -4.54 -9.01
C VAL A 191 -8.45 -5.49 -9.64
N VAL A 192 -9.02 -5.15 -10.80
CA VAL A 192 -9.95 -6.04 -11.52
C VAL A 192 -9.26 -7.35 -11.90
N LYS A 193 -8.07 -7.25 -12.49
CA LYS A 193 -7.25 -8.41 -12.85
C LYS A 193 -6.90 -9.26 -11.62
N ASP A 194 -6.59 -8.62 -10.50
CA ASP A 194 -6.23 -9.31 -9.25
C ASP A 194 -7.43 -10.13 -8.71
N PHE A 195 -8.68 -9.67 -8.89
CA PHE A 195 -9.89 -10.44 -8.55
C PHE A 195 -10.11 -11.67 -9.45
N GLU A 196 -9.67 -11.61 -10.70
CA GLU A 196 -9.83 -12.69 -11.68
C GLU A 196 -8.75 -13.76 -11.53
N GLU A 197 -7.51 -13.34 -11.25
CA GLU A 197 -6.34 -14.23 -11.20
C GLU A 197 -6.13 -14.90 -9.84
N TRP A 198 -6.64 -14.31 -8.75
CA TRP A 198 -6.35 -14.77 -7.40
C TRP A 198 -7.60 -15.07 -6.58
N ASP A 199 -7.56 -16.21 -5.89
CA ASP A 199 -8.57 -16.54 -4.88
C ASP A 199 -8.30 -15.77 -3.59
N LEU A 200 -8.83 -14.55 -3.52
CA LEU A 200 -8.68 -13.66 -2.38
C LEU A 200 -9.43 -14.21 -1.16
N GLY A 201 -8.73 -14.34 -0.04
CA GLY A 201 -9.32 -14.63 1.27
C GLY A 201 -10.37 -13.58 1.67
N PRO A 202 -11.27 -13.89 2.63
CA PRO A 202 -12.39 -13.02 2.96
C PRO A 202 -12.01 -11.60 3.41
N GLU A 203 -10.87 -11.45 4.11
CA GLU A 203 -10.40 -10.13 4.56
C GLU A 203 -9.77 -9.34 3.41
N GLU A 204 -8.89 -9.99 2.64
CA GLU A 204 -8.21 -9.42 1.47
C GLU A 204 -9.22 -8.98 0.42
N ARG A 205 -10.23 -9.81 0.14
CA ARG A 205 -11.32 -9.50 -0.78
C ARG A 205 -12.02 -8.21 -0.38
N ARG A 206 -12.34 -8.04 0.90
CA ARG A 206 -13.00 -6.82 1.41
C ARG A 206 -12.10 -5.59 1.29
N ILE A 207 -10.80 -5.73 1.57
CA ILE A 207 -9.82 -4.63 1.41
C ILE A 207 -9.74 -4.22 -0.06
N MET A 208 -9.66 -5.18 -0.98
CA MET A 208 -9.62 -4.93 -2.42
C MET A 208 -10.93 -4.33 -2.94
N THR A 209 -12.08 -4.72 -2.39
CA THR A 209 -13.38 -4.09 -2.70
C THR A 209 -13.38 -2.61 -2.31
N LEU A 210 -12.89 -2.26 -1.12
CA LEU A 210 -12.77 -0.87 -0.70
C LEU A 210 -11.81 -0.09 -1.60
N LEU A 211 -10.66 -0.66 -1.93
CA LEU A 211 -9.68 -0.02 -2.81
C LEU A 211 -10.24 0.20 -4.23
N ARG A 212 -10.92 -0.80 -4.79
CA ARG A 212 -11.62 -0.69 -6.08
C ARG A 212 -12.60 0.46 -6.07
N PHE A 213 -13.43 0.54 -5.03
CA PHE A 213 -14.40 1.62 -4.89
C PHE A 213 -13.71 3.00 -4.87
N MET A 214 -12.63 3.16 -4.10
CA MET A 214 -11.89 4.43 -4.03
C MET A 214 -11.26 4.81 -5.37
N LEU A 215 -10.65 3.85 -6.07
CA LEU A 215 -10.08 4.04 -7.41
C LEU A 215 -11.14 4.52 -8.39
N GLU A 216 -12.30 3.87 -8.42
CA GLU A 216 -13.43 4.22 -9.31
C GLU A 216 -14.01 5.62 -9.01
N GLN A 217 -14.14 5.99 -7.72
CA GLN A 217 -14.64 7.32 -7.35
C GLN A 217 -13.72 8.45 -7.86
N LEU A 218 -12.41 8.21 -7.90
CA LEU A 218 -11.43 9.21 -8.33
C LEU A 218 -11.14 9.16 -9.84
N SER A 219 -11.08 7.98 -10.45
CA SER A 219 -10.80 7.83 -11.88
C SER A 219 -11.97 8.28 -12.74
N GLY A 220 -13.20 8.12 -12.22
CA GLY A 220 -14.43 8.39 -12.97
C GLY A 220 -14.58 7.52 -14.22
N SER A 221 -13.80 6.43 -14.34
CA SER A 221 -13.69 5.57 -15.52
C SER A 221 -15.03 5.01 -15.98
N LYS A 222 -15.95 4.77 -15.04
CA LYS A 222 -17.28 4.18 -15.28
C LYS A 222 -18.39 5.08 -14.79
N ARG A 223 -18.43 6.33 -15.28
CA ARG A 223 -19.59 7.24 -15.08
C ARG A 223 -20.91 6.73 -15.71
N GLY A 224 -21.03 5.49 -16.15
CA GLY A 224 -22.08 5.04 -17.07
C GLY A 224 -23.42 4.57 -16.52
N ASP A 225 -23.56 4.17 -15.24
CA ASP A 225 -24.80 3.52 -14.78
C ASP A 225 -25.10 3.80 -13.30
N PRO A 226 -26.19 4.53 -12.97
CA PRO A 226 -26.61 4.82 -11.59
C PRO A 226 -26.81 3.57 -10.73
N ASP A 227 -27.33 2.48 -11.32
CA ASP A 227 -27.64 1.26 -10.57
C ASP A 227 -26.36 0.51 -10.19
N LYS A 228 -25.38 0.46 -11.11
CA LYS A 228 -24.04 -0.08 -10.81
C LYS A 228 -23.31 0.73 -9.75
N ARG A 229 -23.44 2.06 -9.76
CA ARG A 229 -22.84 2.91 -8.73
C ARG A 229 -23.45 2.65 -7.36
N LYS A 230 -24.77 2.45 -7.29
CA LYS A 230 -25.46 2.08 -6.05
C LYS A 230 -24.99 0.72 -5.55
N LEU A 231 -24.92 -0.28 -6.42
CA LEU A 231 -24.42 -1.61 -6.08
C LEU A 231 -23.01 -1.56 -5.48
N TRP A 232 -22.07 -0.84 -6.10
CA TRP A 232 -20.71 -0.73 -5.55
C TRP A 232 -20.63 0.05 -4.24
N LEU A 233 -21.51 1.04 -4.06
CA LEU A 233 -21.62 1.74 -2.79
C LEU A 233 -22.04 0.78 -1.68
N ASP A 234 -23.06 -0.05 -1.95
CA ASP A 234 -23.57 -1.04 -1.02
C ASP A 234 -22.51 -2.11 -0.71
N GLU A 235 -21.83 -2.64 -1.74
CA GLU A 235 -20.73 -3.61 -1.60
C GLU A 235 -19.56 -3.05 -0.75
N ALA A 236 -19.16 -1.81 -1.00
CA ALA A 236 -18.10 -1.15 -0.24
C ALA A 236 -18.51 -0.91 1.21
N GLN A 237 -19.77 -0.52 1.46
CA GLN A 237 -20.27 -0.32 2.82
C GLN A 237 -20.38 -1.65 3.58
N GLU A 238 -20.81 -2.73 2.93
CA GLU A 238 -20.82 -4.08 3.50
C GLU A 238 -19.40 -4.56 3.84
N ALA A 239 -18.46 -4.39 2.91
CA ALA A 239 -17.05 -4.75 3.11
C ALA A 239 -16.44 -4.01 4.31
N LEU A 240 -16.67 -2.70 4.43
CA LEU A 240 -16.21 -1.90 5.58
C LEU A 240 -16.82 -2.40 6.89
N THR A 241 -18.13 -2.64 6.90
CA THR A 241 -18.86 -3.11 8.09
C THR A 241 -18.34 -4.48 8.53
N ALA A 242 -18.10 -5.38 7.60
CA ALA A 242 -17.59 -6.71 7.89
C ALA A 242 -16.15 -6.66 8.46
N LEU A 243 -15.29 -5.79 7.92
CA LEU A 243 -13.94 -5.55 8.45
C LEU A 243 -13.95 -4.92 9.86
N GLN A 244 -14.92 -4.06 10.15
CA GLN A 244 -15.13 -3.50 11.49
C GLN A 244 -15.61 -4.56 12.48
N LYS A 245 -16.60 -5.39 12.09
CA LYS A 245 -17.12 -6.50 12.91
C LYS A 245 -16.05 -7.53 13.24
N SER A 246 -15.17 -7.85 12.29
CA SER A 246 -14.06 -8.79 12.50
C SER A 246 -12.90 -8.20 13.32
N LYS A 247 -12.97 -6.92 13.71
CA LYS A 247 -11.88 -6.18 14.37
C LYS A 247 -10.55 -6.31 13.61
N SER A 248 -10.61 -6.39 12.28
CA SER A 248 -9.40 -6.44 11.46
C SER A 248 -8.48 -5.26 11.80
N THR A 249 -7.18 -5.48 11.77
CA THR A 249 -6.15 -4.44 11.96
C THR A 249 -5.49 -4.02 10.64
N SER A 250 -5.95 -4.59 9.53
CA SER A 250 -5.42 -4.31 8.20
C SER A 250 -5.97 -2.98 7.67
N CYS A 251 -5.09 -2.20 7.04
CA CYS A 251 -5.44 -0.98 6.29
C CYS A 251 -6.36 -0.01 7.06
N LEU A 252 -6.05 0.23 8.34
CA LEU A 252 -6.85 1.06 9.23
C LEU A 252 -7.10 2.45 8.65
N GLU A 253 -6.07 3.03 8.02
CA GLU A 253 -6.08 4.35 7.41
C GLU A 253 -7.12 4.45 6.29
N MET A 254 -7.12 3.47 5.38
CA MET A 254 -8.08 3.39 4.29
C MET A 254 -9.51 3.23 4.84
N ARG A 255 -9.67 2.39 5.87
CA ARG A 255 -10.98 2.14 6.47
C ARG A 255 -11.54 3.34 7.22
N ALA A 256 -10.69 4.11 7.89
CA ALA A 256 -11.07 5.37 8.52
C ALA A 256 -11.54 6.38 7.46
N ALA A 257 -10.75 6.56 6.38
CA ALA A 257 -11.11 7.44 5.27
C ALA A 257 -12.45 7.02 4.62
N MET A 258 -12.68 5.72 4.44
CA MET A 258 -13.95 5.20 3.92
C MET A 258 -15.13 5.42 4.87
N SER A 259 -14.92 5.24 6.18
CA SER A 259 -15.93 5.53 7.20
C SER A 259 -16.35 7.00 7.18
N ASP A 260 -15.36 7.90 7.08
CA ASP A 260 -15.58 9.33 6.96
C ASP A 260 -16.30 9.67 5.65
N PHE A 261 -15.87 9.08 4.53
CA PHE A 261 -16.53 9.26 3.23
C PHE A 261 -18.02 8.92 3.31
N PHE A 262 -18.40 7.73 3.80
CA PHE A 262 -19.80 7.34 3.90
C PHE A 262 -20.60 8.26 4.83
N THR A 263 -20.01 8.64 5.96
CA THR A 263 -20.65 9.57 6.91
C THR A 263 -20.91 10.93 6.27
N GLN A 264 -19.91 11.48 5.58
CA GLN A 264 -20.02 12.79 4.92
C GLN A 264 -20.93 12.73 3.70
N GLN A 265 -20.91 11.65 2.93
CA GLN A 265 -21.81 11.45 1.80
C GLN A 265 -23.28 11.46 2.25
N GLN A 266 -23.61 10.77 3.35
CA GLN A 266 -24.97 10.79 3.90
C GLN A 266 -25.37 12.20 4.38
N LYS A 267 -24.48 12.91 5.07
CA LYS A 267 -24.72 14.30 5.50
C LYS A 267 -24.89 15.24 4.31
N ALA A 268 -24.04 15.12 3.30
CA ALA A 268 -24.09 15.91 2.08
C ALA A 268 -25.40 15.66 1.32
N ARG A 269 -25.83 14.40 1.18
CA ARG A 269 -27.11 14.06 0.55
C ARG A 269 -28.30 14.69 1.28
N LYS A 270 -28.31 14.69 2.61
CA LYS A 270 -29.38 15.34 3.40
C LYS A 270 -29.35 16.87 3.25
N ARG A 271 -28.15 17.46 3.27
CA ARG A 271 -27.97 18.93 3.25
C ARG A 271 -28.19 19.53 1.85
N TRP A 272 -27.62 18.91 0.84
CA TRP A 272 -27.56 19.42 -0.52
C TRP A 272 -28.53 18.70 -1.47
N GLY A 273 -29.08 17.55 -1.09
CA GLY A 273 -30.01 16.78 -1.91
C GLY A 273 -31.17 17.61 -2.47
N PRO A 274 -31.95 18.31 -1.63
CA PRO A 274 -33.06 19.13 -2.11
C PRO A 274 -32.61 20.24 -3.09
N PHE A 275 -31.43 20.81 -2.85
CA PHE A 275 -30.86 21.82 -3.73
C PHE A 275 -30.39 21.23 -5.07
N LEU A 276 -29.75 20.07 -5.05
CA LEU A 276 -29.32 19.37 -6.27
C LEU A 276 -30.52 18.89 -7.09
N GLU A 277 -31.56 18.36 -6.44
CA GLU A 277 -32.82 17.97 -7.08
C GLU A 277 -33.51 19.18 -7.73
N ALA A 278 -33.49 20.34 -7.08
CA ALA A 278 -34.01 21.58 -7.67
C ALA A 278 -33.14 22.05 -8.86
N LEU A 279 -31.81 21.96 -8.76
CA LEU A 279 -30.89 22.31 -9.85
C LEU A 279 -31.07 21.43 -11.09
N GLU A 280 -31.34 20.13 -10.90
CA GLU A 280 -31.58 19.19 -12.01
C GLU A 280 -32.84 19.53 -12.82
N GLN A 281 -33.73 20.36 -12.31
CA GLN A 281 -34.92 20.83 -13.03
C GLN A 281 -34.62 22.04 -13.94
N TYR A 282 -33.47 22.70 -13.79
CA TYR A 282 -33.09 23.84 -14.64
C TYR A 282 -32.59 23.39 -16.00
N LYS A 283 -33.15 23.98 -17.06
CA LYS A 283 -32.83 23.62 -18.46
C LYS A 283 -31.36 23.82 -18.78
N GLU A 284 -30.74 24.86 -18.21
CA GLU A 284 -29.34 25.21 -18.37
C GLU A 284 -28.45 24.11 -17.78
N VAL A 285 -28.76 23.62 -16.59
CA VAL A 285 -28.04 22.52 -15.92
C VAL A 285 -28.21 21.21 -16.68
N ILE A 286 -29.42 20.91 -17.17
CA ILE A 286 -29.68 19.74 -18.03
C ILE A 286 -28.84 19.84 -19.32
N SER A 287 -28.78 21.03 -19.93
CA SER A 287 -28.03 21.26 -21.17
C SER A 287 -26.52 21.12 -20.98
N GLU A 288 -25.98 21.60 -19.85
CA GLU A 288 -24.56 21.52 -19.52
C GLU A 288 -24.16 20.12 -19.07
N THR A 289 -25.06 19.40 -18.38
CA THR A 289 -24.88 17.97 -18.06
C THR A 289 -24.86 17.12 -19.34
N ARG A 290 -25.72 17.43 -20.31
CA ARG A 290 -25.70 16.80 -21.65
C ARG A 290 -24.44 17.17 -22.44
N ARG A 291 -23.89 18.37 -22.24
CA ARG A 291 -22.66 18.82 -22.89
C ARG A 291 -21.43 18.12 -22.31
N SER A 292 -21.32 18.07 -20.99
CA SER A 292 -20.25 17.36 -20.28
C SER A 292 -20.29 15.84 -20.49
N THR A 293 -21.48 15.23 -20.59
CA THR A 293 -21.58 13.80 -20.99
C THR A 293 -21.27 13.52 -22.45
N LYS A 294 -21.26 14.54 -23.33
CA LYS A 294 -20.73 14.43 -24.71
C LYS A 294 -19.21 14.51 -24.76
N PHE A 295 -18.56 15.18 -23.82
CA PHE A 295 -17.12 15.05 -23.54
C PHE A 295 -16.86 13.73 -22.80
N LYS A 296 -17.19 12.60 -23.44
CA LYS A 296 -16.75 11.30 -22.95
C LYS A 296 -15.23 11.25 -23.05
N ILE A 297 -14.57 11.01 -21.92
CA ILE A 297 -13.26 10.36 -21.91
C ILE A 297 -13.42 9.09 -22.76
N PRO A 298 -12.53 8.83 -23.75
CA PRO A 298 -12.69 7.70 -24.65
C PRO A 298 -12.93 6.41 -23.83
N SER A 299 -13.88 5.58 -24.28
CA SER A 299 -14.20 4.32 -23.59
C SER A 299 -12.94 3.49 -23.37
N THR A 300 -12.93 2.60 -22.38
CA THR A 300 -11.82 1.66 -22.14
C THR A 300 -11.38 0.95 -23.43
N GLU A 301 -12.33 0.57 -24.31
CA GLU A 301 -12.04 0.01 -25.62
C GLU A 301 -11.33 0.99 -26.57
N THR A 302 -11.68 2.28 -26.50
CA THR A 302 -11.05 3.34 -27.30
C THR A 302 -9.65 3.64 -26.78
N LEU A 303 -9.46 3.68 -25.46
CA LEU A 303 -8.14 3.80 -24.82
C LEU A 303 -7.26 2.58 -25.11
N GLU A 304 -7.80 1.36 -25.05
CA GLU A 304 -7.08 0.13 -25.45
C GLU A 304 -6.69 0.13 -26.93
N ARG A 305 -7.55 0.69 -27.80
CA ARG A 305 -7.24 0.87 -29.22
C ARG A 305 -6.10 1.88 -29.42
N TYR A 306 -6.17 3.03 -28.74
CA TYR A 306 -5.10 4.03 -28.73
C TYR A 306 -3.80 3.47 -28.15
N GLU A 307 -3.85 2.69 -27.06
CA GLU A 307 -2.69 2.03 -26.47
C GLU A 307 -2.08 1.00 -27.43
N LYS A 308 -2.90 0.22 -28.14
CA LYS A 308 -2.44 -0.72 -29.20
C LYS A 308 -1.82 0.01 -30.39
N GLU A 309 -2.40 1.14 -30.81
CA GLU A 309 -1.88 1.98 -31.88
C GLU A 309 -0.54 2.62 -31.48
N MET A 310 -0.45 3.19 -30.28
CA MET A 310 0.79 3.72 -29.69
C MET A 310 1.86 2.64 -29.48
N ALA A 311 1.47 1.41 -29.11
CA ALA A 311 2.37 0.28 -28.99
C ALA A 311 2.91 -0.17 -30.35
N ASN A 312 2.08 -0.17 -31.40
CA ASN A 312 2.49 -0.43 -32.78
C ASN A 312 3.42 0.67 -33.30
N GLU A 313 3.14 1.93 -32.99
CA GLU A 313 3.97 3.07 -33.37
C GLU A 313 5.34 3.02 -32.67
N LYS A 314 5.37 2.67 -31.37
CA LYS A 314 6.62 2.41 -30.63
C LYS A 314 7.38 1.20 -31.18
N LYS A 315 6.69 0.17 -31.66
CA LYS A 315 7.29 -1.02 -32.29
C LYS A 315 7.92 -0.66 -33.65
N GLN A 316 7.24 0.14 -34.46
CA GLN A 316 7.79 0.69 -35.71
C GLN A 316 9.00 1.60 -35.45
N LYS A 317 8.94 2.49 -34.45
CA LYS A 317 10.07 3.34 -34.04
C LYS A 317 11.25 2.54 -33.45
N ARG A 318 10.99 1.38 -32.81
CA ARG A 318 12.02 0.42 -32.34
C ARG A 318 12.66 -0.38 -33.47
N MET A 319 11.93 -0.66 -34.56
CA MET A 319 12.48 -1.31 -35.75
C MET A 319 13.33 -0.35 -36.60
N ALA A 320 13.16 0.97 -36.44
CA ALA A 320 13.93 2.01 -37.12
C ALA A 320 15.21 2.44 -36.37
N LYS A 321 15.43 2.02 -35.11
CA LYS A 321 16.68 2.25 -34.37
C LYS A 321 17.48 0.95 -34.26
N PRO A 322 18.81 0.98 -34.42
CA PRO A 322 19.65 -0.20 -34.21
C PRO A 322 19.45 -0.72 -32.78
N LYS A 323 19.33 -2.05 -32.65
CA LYS A 323 19.11 -2.73 -31.37
C LYS A 323 20.12 -2.21 -30.34
N PRO A 324 19.70 -1.60 -29.22
CA PRO A 324 20.61 -1.36 -28.11
C PRO A 324 21.10 -2.73 -27.62
N GLU A 325 22.40 -2.83 -27.37
CA GLU A 325 23.02 -4.04 -26.84
C GLU A 325 22.28 -4.50 -25.57
N PRO A 326 22.08 -5.83 -25.40
CA PRO A 326 21.36 -6.34 -24.25
C PRO A 326 22.11 -5.98 -22.98
N ILE A 327 21.51 -5.10 -22.18
CA ILE A 327 21.95 -4.80 -20.83
C ILE A 327 21.94 -6.13 -20.04
N PRO A 328 23.07 -6.57 -19.46
CA PRO A 328 23.13 -7.81 -18.69
C PRO A 328 22.07 -7.83 -17.58
N LYS A 329 21.44 -8.99 -17.35
CA LYS A 329 20.36 -9.23 -16.35
C LYS A 329 20.71 -8.79 -14.91
N ALA A 330 21.96 -8.42 -14.63
CA ALA A 330 22.45 -7.95 -13.34
C ALA A 330 22.31 -6.43 -13.09
N ASP A 331 22.04 -5.61 -14.12
CA ASP A 331 22.23 -4.14 -13.99
C ASP A 331 20.97 -3.34 -13.59
N TRP A 332 19.79 -3.95 -13.57
CA TRP A 332 18.58 -3.26 -13.06
C TRP A 332 18.70 -2.88 -11.58
N ALA A 333 19.41 -3.70 -10.79
CA ALA A 333 19.71 -3.46 -9.39
C ALA A 333 20.75 -2.33 -9.17
N LYS A 334 21.55 -1.99 -10.19
CA LYS A 334 22.54 -0.90 -10.12
C LYS A 334 21.97 0.42 -10.66
N LEU A 335 21.18 0.39 -11.73
CA LEU A 335 20.78 1.59 -12.48
C LEU A 335 19.77 2.53 -11.77
N ARG A 336 19.06 2.09 -10.73
CA ARG A 336 18.12 2.96 -9.97
C ARG A 336 18.34 3.00 -8.46
N PHE A 337 19.05 2.04 -7.88
CA PHE A 337 19.20 1.93 -6.43
C PHE A 337 20.39 2.73 -5.87
N ASP A 338 21.31 3.20 -6.72
CA ASP A 338 22.43 4.06 -6.31
C ASP A 338 22.04 5.52 -6.05
N ARG A 339 20.80 5.93 -6.38
CA ARG A 339 20.25 7.25 -5.96
C ARG A 339 19.56 7.22 -4.60
N ALA A 340 19.36 6.05 -4.00
CA ALA A 340 18.88 5.95 -2.62
C ALA A 340 20.06 6.14 -1.67
N ASP A 341 20.57 7.37 -1.66
CA ASP A 341 21.40 8.02 -0.63
C ASP A 341 21.84 7.10 0.52
N THR A 342 22.80 6.22 0.26
CA THR A 342 23.47 5.39 1.27
C THR A 342 24.53 6.19 2.04
N GLY A 343 24.60 7.51 1.83
CA GLY A 343 25.80 8.29 2.12
C GLY A 343 25.66 9.47 3.07
N ASN A 344 24.48 9.83 3.56
CA ASN A 344 24.39 10.96 4.48
C ASN A 344 23.69 10.62 5.80
N LYS A 345 24.51 10.59 6.86
CA LYS A 345 24.13 10.85 8.26
C LYS A 345 23.61 12.29 8.43
N ALA A 346 22.83 12.81 7.48
CA ALA A 346 22.05 14.01 7.69
C ALA A 346 20.90 13.58 8.61
N PHE A 347 20.88 14.12 9.82
CA PHE A 347 19.73 14.02 10.71
C PHE A 347 18.49 14.40 9.92
N ALA A 348 17.70 13.41 9.50
CA ALA A 348 16.47 13.64 8.77
C ALA A 348 15.52 14.41 9.69
N THR A 349 15.45 15.72 9.47
CA THR A 349 14.62 16.64 10.24
C THR A 349 13.16 16.22 10.13
N ILE A 350 12.50 16.03 11.28
CA ILE A 350 11.07 15.71 11.34
C ILE A 350 10.31 16.79 10.55
N PRO A 351 9.44 16.42 9.57
CA PRO A 351 8.77 17.40 8.73
C PRO A 351 7.98 18.40 9.59
N ARG A 352 7.90 19.67 9.16
CA ARG A 352 7.17 20.73 9.89
C ARG A 352 5.87 21.06 9.19
N CYS A 353 4.82 21.34 9.97
CA CYS A 353 3.54 21.84 9.47
C CYS A 353 3.77 23.16 8.74
N SER A 354 3.27 23.27 7.51
CA SER A 354 3.39 24.48 6.68
C SER A 354 2.65 25.70 7.23
N PHE A 355 1.74 25.52 8.20
CA PHE A 355 1.00 26.62 8.83
C PHE A 355 1.57 27.02 10.19
N CYS A 356 1.72 26.08 11.12
CA CYS A 356 2.18 26.40 12.48
C CYS A 356 3.68 26.19 12.71
N GLY A 357 4.42 25.69 11.73
CA GLY A 357 5.87 25.47 11.82
C GLY A 357 6.31 24.35 12.77
N LYS A 358 5.39 23.71 13.51
CA LYS A 358 5.71 22.61 14.44
C LYS A 358 5.89 21.28 13.71
N THR A 359 6.73 20.41 14.25
CA THR A 359 7.02 19.08 13.69
C THR A 359 5.76 18.19 13.63
N SER A 360 5.46 17.63 12.46
CA SER A 360 4.33 16.74 12.17
C SER A 360 4.73 15.73 11.09
N MET A 361 4.37 14.45 11.23
CA MET A 361 4.69 13.43 10.23
C MET A 361 3.60 13.27 9.17
N GLY A 362 3.76 13.83 7.97
CA GLY A 362 2.82 13.61 6.86
C GLY A 362 1.41 14.18 7.09
N LEU A 363 0.48 13.91 6.17
CA LEU A 363 -0.90 14.44 6.19
C LEU A 363 -1.66 13.99 7.45
N ARG A 364 -1.60 14.79 8.52
CA ARG A 364 -2.64 14.86 9.55
C ARG A 364 -3.20 16.25 9.63
N LYS A 365 -4.45 16.26 10.07
CA LYS A 365 -5.06 17.36 10.79
C LYS A 365 -4.14 17.77 11.95
N CYS A 366 -3.60 18.98 11.93
CA CYS A 366 -2.76 19.48 13.01
C CYS A 366 -3.53 19.42 14.33
N ALA A 367 -2.99 18.78 15.37
CA ALA A 367 -3.66 18.65 16.67
C ALA A 367 -3.93 20.00 17.36
N ASN A 368 -3.26 21.06 16.92
CA ASN A 368 -3.42 22.41 17.46
C ASN A 368 -4.36 23.28 16.63
N CYS A 369 -4.20 23.33 15.30
CA CYS A 369 -5.04 24.17 14.43
C CYS A 369 -6.16 23.43 13.71
N GLY A 370 -6.24 22.09 13.82
CA GLY A 370 -7.31 21.29 13.25
C GLY A 370 -7.36 21.24 11.72
N GLN A 371 -6.32 21.67 11.01
CA GLN A 371 -6.30 21.68 9.54
C GLN A 371 -5.42 20.56 8.96
N ALA A 372 -5.90 19.86 7.93
CA ALA A 372 -5.15 18.85 7.17
C ALA A 372 -4.53 19.52 5.93
N ARG A 373 -3.19 19.57 5.85
CA ARG A 373 -2.47 20.12 4.68
C ARG A 373 -1.15 19.38 4.43
N TYR A 374 -0.71 19.43 3.18
CA TYR A 374 0.51 18.85 2.67
C TYR A 374 1.78 19.48 3.28
N CYS A 375 2.77 18.63 3.61
CA CYS A 375 4.08 19.05 4.12
C CYS A 375 4.99 19.50 2.95
N ASN A 376 5.87 20.47 3.23
CA ASN A 376 6.94 21.06 2.40
C ASN A 376 7.43 20.22 1.18
N LYS A 377 7.63 20.91 0.04
CA LYS A 377 8.27 20.52 -1.24
C LYS A 377 9.52 19.61 -1.16
N GLU A 378 10.27 19.59 -0.06
CA GLU A 378 11.61 18.99 -0.04
C GLU A 378 11.69 17.53 0.38
N TRP A 379 10.65 16.90 0.95
CA TRP A 379 10.75 15.51 1.41
C TRP A 379 9.45 14.73 1.21
N CYS A 380 9.28 14.14 0.02
CA CYS A 380 8.29 13.12 -0.27
C CYS A 380 8.57 11.83 0.53
N VAL A 381 7.56 11.28 1.20
CA VAL A 381 7.26 9.83 1.33
C VAL A 381 5.99 9.66 2.19
N ILE A 382 5.04 8.89 1.64
CA ILE A 382 3.89 8.16 2.21
C ILE A 382 2.76 8.99 2.86
N LEU A 383 1.68 9.12 2.07
CA LEU A 383 0.30 9.10 2.56
C LEU A 383 -0.02 7.71 3.14
N LEU A 384 -0.04 7.59 4.47
CA LEU A 384 -0.87 6.62 5.19
C LEU A 384 -1.21 7.24 6.56
N ARG A 385 -2.37 7.87 6.68
CA ARG A 385 -3.04 8.23 7.96
C ARG A 385 -4.56 8.20 7.72
N GLU A 386 -5.40 7.56 8.53
CA GLU A 386 -5.43 7.51 10.01
C GLU A 386 -5.22 6.16 10.72
#